data_AF-A0A367RQG2-F1
#
_entry.id   AF-A0A367RQG2-F1
#
_cell.length_a   1.000
_cell.length_b   1.000
_cell.length_c   1.000
_cell.angle_alpha   90.00
_cell.angle_beta   90.00
_cell.angle_gamma   90.00
#
_symmetry.space_group_name_H-M   'P 1'
#
loop_
_entity.id
_entity.type
_entity.pdbx_description
1 polymer ?
#
loop_
_entity_poly.entity_id
_entity_poly.type
_entity_poly.pdbx_seq_one_letter_code
_entity_poly.pdbx_strand_id
1 'polypeptide(L)'
;MSSSISSIYSVNPWLVAVVLNTILLGVAWIAPKKLLTPAGLFHAWFLAILIWVTLGWQGYAVVMFYFLVGSGVTRIGMAQKEAEGIAEKRSGARGPENVWGSALTGALCALGVGIINSGFLVPNPQSLIPNPQSLLLLAYVASFSTKLADTTASEVGKAYGKSTFLITTLQPVPRGTEGAVSLEGTLAGIVASVAIALVGWGVGLIDLLGVAWCVLAAFIATNLESVIGATLQSKYTWLTNEVVNIFNTLIGAIASVLLAWTWITFSN
;
A
#
# COMPACT_ATOMS: atom_id res chain seq x y z
N MET A 1 -15.60 -14.50 18.52
CA MET A 1 -14.41 -13.69 18.14
C MET A 1 -14.63 -12.19 18.32
N SER A 2 -15.83 -11.64 18.10
CA SER A 2 -16.08 -10.19 18.27
C SER A 2 -15.97 -9.69 19.72
N SER A 3 -16.41 -10.48 20.71
CA SER A 3 -16.46 -10.08 22.13
C SER A 3 -15.09 -9.94 22.80
N SER A 4 -14.11 -10.76 22.41
CA SER A 4 -12.75 -10.71 22.96
C SER A 4 -11.95 -9.52 22.40
N ILE A 5 -12.17 -9.17 21.14
CA ILE A 5 -11.51 -8.02 20.48
C ILE A 5 -12.09 -6.70 21.02
N SER A 6 -13.42 -6.61 21.23
CA SER A 6 -14.03 -5.42 21.83
C SER A 6 -13.53 -5.14 23.26
N SER A 7 -13.15 -6.17 24.02
CA SER A 7 -12.54 -6.03 25.36
C SER A 7 -11.11 -5.47 25.33
N ILE A 8 -10.40 -5.53 24.20
CA ILE A 8 -9.09 -4.90 24.05
C ILE A 8 -9.24 -3.39 23.81
N TYR A 9 -10.35 -2.96 23.20
CA TYR A 9 -10.69 -1.54 23.00
C TYR A 9 -11.17 -0.81 24.25
N SER A 10 -11.65 -1.54 25.27
CA SER A 10 -11.91 -0.95 26.59
C SER A 10 -10.62 -0.61 27.35
N VAL A 11 -9.47 -1.08 26.87
CA VAL A 11 -8.13 -0.68 27.36
C VAL A 11 -7.64 0.51 26.55
N ASN A 12 -6.87 1.42 27.17
CA ASN A 12 -6.35 2.60 26.50
C ASN A 12 -5.68 2.22 25.15
N PRO A 13 -6.20 2.69 24.00
CA PRO A 13 -5.74 2.26 22.68
C PRO A 13 -4.27 2.59 22.42
N TRP A 14 -3.75 3.64 23.06
CA TRP A 14 -2.32 3.98 23.01
C TRP A 14 -1.46 2.93 23.71
N LEU A 15 -1.89 2.46 24.88
CA LEU A 15 -1.16 1.44 25.62
C LEU A 15 -1.12 0.13 24.84
N VAL A 16 -2.26 -0.30 24.28
CA VAL A 16 -2.34 -1.49 23.43
C VAL A 16 -1.42 -1.34 22.22
N ALA A 17 -1.48 -0.19 21.52
CA ALA A 17 -0.62 0.09 20.39
C ALA A 17 0.86 -0.01 20.75
N VAL A 18 1.30 0.66 21.81
CA VAL A 18 2.71 0.69 22.22
C VAL A 18 3.18 -0.70 22.63
N VAL A 19 2.42 -1.42 23.47
CA VAL A 19 2.82 -2.75 23.96
C VAL A 19 2.87 -3.75 22.81
N LEU A 20 1.81 -3.85 21.99
CA LEU A 20 1.75 -4.77 20.85
C LEU A 20 2.91 -4.52 19.88
N ASN A 21 3.10 -3.26 19.47
CA ASN A 21 4.12 -2.93 18.48
C ASN A 21 5.54 -3.07 19.03
N THR A 22 5.75 -2.83 20.33
CA THR A 22 7.05 -3.07 20.97
C THR A 22 7.39 -4.56 21.02
N ILE A 23 6.42 -5.43 21.32
CA ILE A 23 6.60 -6.89 21.27
C ILE A 23 6.93 -7.34 19.84
N LEU A 24 6.16 -6.88 18.84
CA LEU A 24 6.39 -7.23 17.44
C LEU A 24 7.74 -6.72 16.93
N LEU A 25 8.17 -5.52 17.35
CA LEU A 25 9.51 -5.00 17.05
C LEU A 25 10.59 -5.90 17.65
N GLY A 26 10.41 -6.37 18.90
CA GLY A 26 11.32 -7.32 19.53
C GLY A 26 11.45 -8.64 18.74
N VAL A 27 10.32 -9.20 18.31
CA VAL A 27 10.29 -10.41 17.45
C VAL A 27 11.00 -10.15 16.11
N ALA A 28 10.71 -9.03 15.46
CA ALA A 28 11.34 -8.66 14.19
C ALA A 28 12.85 -8.39 14.35
N TRP A 29 13.28 -7.87 15.51
CA TRP A 29 14.68 -7.64 15.83
C TRP A 29 15.48 -8.94 15.93
N ILE A 30 14.91 -10.00 16.51
CA ILE A 30 15.59 -11.30 16.66
C ILE A 30 15.44 -12.21 15.44
N ALA A 31 14.51 -11.92 14.52
CA ALA A 31 14.29 -12.74 13.34
C ALA A 31 15.57 -12.88 12.48
N PRO A 32 15.89 -14.11 11.99
CA PRO A 32 17.13 -14.36 11.26
C PRO A 32 17.13 -13.72 9.86
N LYS A 33 15.96 -13.66 9.21
CA LYS A 33 15.80 -12.97 7.92
C LYS A 33 15.25 -11.56 8.14
N LYS A 34 16.12 -10.56 8.08
CA LYS A 34 15.72 -9.15 8.25
C LYS A 34 14.78 -8.72 7.13
N LEU A 35 13.57 -8.27 7.50
CA LEU A 35 12.59 -7.64 6.59
C LEU A 35 12.73 -6.12 6.57
N LEU A 36 13.26 -5.57 7.65
CA LEU A 36 13.47 -4.13 7.86
C LEU A 36 14.90 -3.90 8.36
N THR A 37 15.46 -2.74 8.02
CA THR A 37 16.69 -2.25 8.66
C THR A 37 16.39 -1.81 10.10
N PRO A 38 17.40 -1.62 10.98
CA PRO A 38 17.17 -1.09 12.33
C PRO A 38 16.37 0.22 12.36
N ALA A 39 16.70 1.17 11.48
CA ALA A 39 15.93 2.40 11.32
C ALA A 39 14.53 2.11 10.75
N GLY A 40 14.41 1.20 9.77
CA GLY A 40 13.13 0.76 9.23
C GLY A 40 12.18 0.19 10.30
N LEU A 41 12.70 -0.56 11.27
CA LEU A 41 11.92 -1.08 12.40
C LEU A 41 11.34 0.04 13.26
N PHE A 42 12.14 1.06 13.58
CA PHE A 42 11.67 2.21 14.37
C PHE A 42 10.55 2.98 13.64
N HIS A 43 10.73 3.24 12.33
CA HIS A 43 9.70 3.92 11.55
C HIS A 43 8.44 3.05 11.34
N ALA A 44 8.60 1.74 11.16
CA ALA A 44 7.47 0.81 11.09
C ALA A 44 6.71 0.77 12.42
N TRP A 45 7.41 0.80 13.56
CA TRP A 45 6.79 0.88 14.89
C TRP A 45 5.95 2.15 15.06
N PHE A 46 6.48 3.30 14.66
CA PHE A 46 5.73 4.57 14.72
C PHE A 46 4.49 4.53 13.82
N LEU A 47 4.64 4.10 12.56
CA LEU A 47 3.54 3.94 11.62
C LEU A 47 2.46 3.02 12.19
N ALA A 48 2.87 1.89 12.77
CA ALA A 48 1.97 0.88 13.28
C ALA A 48 1.17 1.37 14.52
N ILE A 49 1.77 2.19 15.38
CA ILE A 49 1.06 2.88 16.46
C ILE A 49 0.05 3.89 15.90
N LEU A 50 0.47 4.71 14.94
CA LEU A 50 -0.41 5.70 14.28
C LEU A 50 -1.64 5.02 13.68
N ILE A 51 -1.46 3.94 12.94
CA ILE A 51 -2.58 3.19 12.34
C ILE A 51 -3.47 2.58 13.42
N TRP A 52 -2.90 1.98 14.47
CA TRP A 52 -3.69 1.38 15.55
C TRP A 52 -4.55 2.41 16.28
N VAL A 53 -3.99 3.57 16.60
CA VAL A 53 -4.71 4.61 17.35
C VAL A 53 -5.82 5.25 16.50
N THR A 54 -5.60 5.38 15.19
CA THR A 54 -6.54 6.06 14.28
C THR A 54 -7.62 5.14 13.72
N LEU A 55 -7.25 3.93 13.29
CA LEU A 55 -8.11 2.99 12.57
C LEU A 55 -8.28 1.64 13.30
N GLY A 56 -7.64 1.47 14.45
CA GLY A 56 -7.73 0.23 15.20
C GLY A 56 -7.09 -0.98 14.50
N TRP A 57 -7.57 -2.15 14.87
CA TRP A 57 -7.14 -3.46 14.42
C TRP A 57 -7.51 -3.65 12.96
N GLN A 58 -8.58 -2.99 12.50
CA GLN A 58 -9.04 -3.03 11.11
C GLN A 58 -7.98 -2.40 10.20
N GLY A 59 -7.57 -1.15 10.47
CA GLY A 59 -6.47 -0.53 9.73
C GLY A 59 -5.17 -1.33 9.87
N TYR A 60 -4.87 -1.77 11.10
CA TYR A 60 -3.66 -2.52 11.39
C TYR A 60 -3.56 -3.82 10.57
N ALA A 61 -4.67 -4.54 10.40
CA ALA A 61 -4.72 -5.79 9.63
C ALA A 61 -4.38 -5.55 8.15
N VAL A 62 -4.87 -4.46 7.54
CA VAL A 62 -4.58 -4.10 6.15
C VAL A 62 -3.10 -3.78 5.95
N VAL A 63 -2.51 -2.91 6.79
CA VAL A 63 -1.08 -2.56 6.67
C VAL A 63 -0.17 -3.75 6.98
N MET A 64 -0.57 -4.62 7.93
CA MET A 64 0.19 -5.84 8.25
C MET A 64 0.13 -6.84 7.10
N PHE A 65 -1.05 -7.03 6.48
CA PHE A 65 -1.18 -7.87 5.29
C PHE A 65 -0.29 -7.36 4.15
N TYR A 66 -0.34 -6.05 3.86
CA TYR A 66 0.56 -5.43 2.89
C TYR A 66 2.03 -5.70 3.20
N PHE A 67 2.46 -5.49 4.45
CA PHE A 67 3.85 -5.65 4.84
C PHE A 67 4.32 -7.10 4.67
N LEU A 68 3.57 -8.07 5.18
CA LEU A 68 3.94 -9.48 5.13
C LEU A 68 3.95 -10.02 3.69
N VAL A 69 2.90 -9.77 2.92
CA VAL A 69 2.79 -10.25 1.54
C VAL A 69 3.80 -9.51 0.65
N GLY A 70 3.89 -8.19 0.77
CA GLY A 70 4.83 -7.38 0.01
C GLY A 70 6.29 -7.80 0.24
N SER A 71 6.69 -8.03 1.50
CA SER A 71 8.05 -8.52 1.79
C SER A 71 8.27 -10.00 1.42
N GLY A 72 7.21 -10.81 1.36
CA GLY A 72 7.29 -12.17 0.85
C GLY A 72 7.52 -12.19 -0.66
N VAL A 73 6.79 -11.37 -1.39
CA VAL A 73 6.83 -11.28 -2.85
C VAL A 73 8.19 -10.78 -3.36
N THR A 74 8.84 -9.86 -2.65
CA THR A 74 10.17 -9.38 -3.06
C THR A 74 11.26 -10.45 -3.00
N ARG A 75 11.00 -11.56 -2.31
CA ARG A 75 11.90 -12.73 -2.26
C ARG A 75 11.66 -13.75 -3.37
N ILE A 76 10.61 -13.60 -4.16
CA ILE A 76 10.34 -14.47 -5.31
C ILE A 76 11.46 -14.32 -6.33
N GLY A 77 12.05 -15.44 -6.76
CA GLY A 77 13.11 -15.44 -7.77
C GLY A 77 14.39 -14.71 -7.32
N MET A 78 14.64 -14.53 -6.01
CA MET A 78 15.75 -13.68 -5.52
C MET A 78 17.11 -14.05 -6.11
N ALA A 79 17.46 -15.34 -6.14
CA ALA A 79 18.75 -15.81 -6.68
C ALA A 79 18.94 -15.42 -8.16
N GLN A 80 17.88 -15.51 -8.97
CA GLN A 80 17.91 -15.12 -10.37
C GLN A 80 18.02 -13.59 -10.52
N LYS A 81 17.21 -12.84 -9.76
CA LYS A 81 17.23 -11.38 -9.78
C LYS A 81 18.58 -10.82 -9.32
N GLU A 82 19.23 -11.46 -8.35
CA GLU A 82 20.57 -11.09 -7.88
C GLU A 82 21.64 -11.37 -8.95
N ALA A 83 21.57 -12.53 -9.61
CA ALA A 83 22.46 -12.87 -10.72
C ALA A 83 22.33 -11.89 -11.90
N GLU A 84 21.15 -11.32 -12.11
CA GLU A 84 20.86 -10.35 -13.18
C GLU A 84 21.00 -8.89 -12.75
N GLY A 85 21.33 -8.61 -11.48
CA GLY A 85 21.49 -7.25 -10.97
C GLY A 85 20.18 -6.44 -10.86
N ILE A 86 19.02 -7.10 -10.94
CA ILE A 86 17.68 -6.49 -10.88
C ILE A 86 16.96 -6.75 -9.55
N ALA A 87 17.64 -7.36 -8.58
CA ALA A 87 17.11 -7.63 -7.25
C ALA A 87 16.82 -6.34 -6.47
N GLU A 88 15.82 -6.41 -5.59
CA GLU A 88 15.52 -5.32 -4.66
C GLU A 88 16.72 -5.05 -3.73
N LYS A 89 16.97 -3.77 -3.43
CA LYS A 89 18.09 -3.34 -2.59
C LYS A 89 18.06 -4.04 -1.23
N ARG A 90 19.24 -4.27 -0.66
CA ARG A 90 19.42 -4.89 0.68
C ARG A 90 18.73 -6.27 0.81
N SER A 91 18.71 -7.05 -0.26
CA SER A 91 18.02 -8.36 -0.33
C SER A 91 16.56 -8.30 0.15
N GLY A 92 15.89 -7.19 -0.16
CA GLY A 92 14.49 -6.90 0.21
C GLY A 92 14.28 -6.33 1.61
N ALA A 93 15.33 -5.99 2.35
CA ALA A 93 15.20 -5.32 3.63
C ALA A 93 14.82 -3.83 3.45
N ARG A 94 13.69 -3.44 4.03
CA ARG A 94 13.09 -2.11 3.89
C ARG A 94 13.64 -1.11 4.91
N GLY A 95 14.04 0.07 4.45
CA GLY A 95 14.46 1.20 5.28
C GLY A 95 13.32 2.18 5.55
N PRO A 96 13.57 3.26 6.31
CA PRO A 96 12.60 4.34 6.53
C PRO A 96 11.95 4.87 5.25
N GLU A 97 12.77 5.05 4.21
CA GLU A 97 12.37 5.51 2.89
C GLU A 97 11.36 4.56 2.22
N ASN A 98 11.52 3.24 2.39
CA ASN A 98 10.55 2.27 1.87
C ASN A 98 9.25 2.28 2.68
N VAL A 99 9.34 2.42 4.00
CA VAL A 99 8.19 2.44 4.90
C VAL A 99 7.29 3.63 4.54
N TRP A 100 7.84 4.84 4.50
CA TRP A 100 7.07 6.04 4.17
C TRP A 100 6.77 6.15 2.69
N GLY A 101 7.68 5.71 1.82
CA GLY A 101 7.46 5.61 0.38
C GLY A 101 6.19 4.82 0.04
N SER A 102 5.95 3.77 0.82
CA SER A 102 4.80 2.87 0.63
C SER A 102 3.56 3.25 1.41
N ALA A 103 3.71 3.85 2.59
CA ALA A 103 2.61 3.99 3.55
C ALA A 103 2.22 5.44 3.86
N LEU A 104 2.93 6.46 3.37
CA LEU A 104 2.63 7.87 3.70
C LEU A 104 1.19 8.24 3.35
N THR A 105 0.73 7.92 2.14
CA THR A 105 -0.65 8.19 1.69
C THR A 105 -1.66 7.54 2.62
N GLY A 106 -1.50 6.25 2.93
CA GLY A 106 -2.36 5.55 3.88
C GLY A 106 -2.31 6.15 5.28
N ALA A 107 -1.13 6.52 5.78
CA ALA A 107 -0.98 7.17 7.08
C ALA A 107 -1.73 8.51 7.14
N LEU A 108 -1.68 9.31 6.08
CA LEU A 108 -2.43 10.57 5.99
C LEU A 108 -3.94 10.33 5.96
N CYS A 109 -4.42 9.33 5.20
CA CYS A 109 -5.83 8.94 5.22
C CYS A 109 -6.29 8.50 6.62
N ALA A 110 -5.50 7.66 7.28
CA ALA A 110 -5.75 7.18 8.63
C ALA A 110 -5.79 8.33 9.66
N LEU A 111 -4.82 9.25 9.60
CA LEU A 111 -4.82 10.46 10.41
C LEU A 111 -6.07 11.30 10.17
N GLY A 112 -6.48 11.49 8.91
CA GLY A 112 -7.71 12.21 8.58
C GLY A 112 -8.95 11.60 9.23
N VAL A 113 -9.09 10.28 9.20
CA VAL A 113 -10.17 9.56 9.91
C VAL A 113 -10.06 9.76 11.42
N GLY A 114 -8.85 9.67 11.99
CA GLY A 114 -8.62 9.90 13.42
C GLY A 114 -8.99 11.32 13.87
N ILE A 115 -8.71 12.33 13.04
CA ILE A 115 -9.05 13.74 13.29
C ILE A 115 -10.58 13.96 13.24
N ILE A 116 -11.28 13.29 12.32
CA ILE A 116 -12.75 13.32 12.27
C ILE A 116 -13.33 12.64 13.52
N ASN A 117 -12.82 11.46 13.88
CA ASN A 117 -13.29 10.70 15.04
C ASN A 117 -13.03 11.41 16.38
N SER A 118 -11.99 12.25 16.47
CA SER A 118 -11.71 13.03 17.68
C SER A 118 -12.63 14.24 17.86
N GLY A 119 -13.43 14.58 16.84
CA GLY A 119 -14.29 15.77 16.83
C GLY A 119 -13.55 17.08 16.55
N PHE A 120 -12.24 17.03 16.25
CA PHE A 120 -11.47 18.24 15.88
C PHE A 120 -11.90 18.81 14.52
N LEU A 121 -12.30 17.93 13.59
CA LEU A 121 -12.98 18.31 12.35
C LEU A 121 -14.36 17.67 12.31
N VAL A 122 -15.40 18.50 12.23
CA VAL A 122 -16.78 18.05 12.06
C VAL A 122 -17.17 18.28 10.59
N PRO A 123 -17.35 17.21 9.79
CA PRO A 123 -17.78 17.33 8.41
C PRO A 123 -19.10 18.10 8.28
N ASN A 124 -19.15 19.08 7.38
CA ASN A 124 -20.39 19.77 7.07
C ASN A 124 -21.33 18.82 6.30
N PRO A 125 -22.55 18.54 6.81
CA PRO A 125 -23.54 17.70 6.11
C PRO A 125 -23.96 18.23 4.73
N GLN A 126 -23.78 19.53 4.48
CA GLN A 126 -24.08 20.18 3.20
C GLN A 126 -22.87 20.24 2.26
N SER A 127 -21.74 19.62 2.63
CA SER A 127 -20.57 19.60 1.76
C SER A 127 -20.80 18.76 0.51
N LEU A 128 -20.10 19.11 -0.57
CA LEU A 128 -20.08 18.34 -1.82
C LEU A 128 -19.52 16.92 -1.67
N ILE A 129 -18.96 16.61 -0.48
CA ILE A 129 -18.36 15.33 -0.13
C ILE A 129 -19.27 14.67 0.93
N PRO A 130 -20.26 13.86 0.52
CA PRO A 130 -21.33 13.40 1.42
C PRO A 130 -20.85 12.52 2.58
N ASN A 131 -19.69 11.85 2.43
CA ASN A 131 -19.12 11.02 3.50
C ASN A 131 -17.58 11.00 3.46
N PRO A 132 -16.90 12.04 3.98
CA PRO A 132 -15.45 12.15 3.88
C PRO A 132 -14.72 11.04 4.64
N GLN A 133 -15.29 10.55 5.75
CA GLN A 133 -14.70 9.44 6.49
C GLN A 133 -14.65 8.15 5.66
N SER A 134 -15.75 7.78 5.01
CA SER A 134 -15.79 6.57 4.17
C SER A 134 -14.86 6.69 2.96
N LEU A 135 -14.74 7.89 2.37
CA LEU A 135 -13.81 8.13 1.27
C LEU A 135 -12.34 8.06 1.73
N LEU A 136 -12.02 8.53 2.94
CA LEU A 136 -10.68 8.38 3.51
C LEU A 136 -10.35 6.92 3.83
N LEU A 137 -11.31 6.13 4.30
CA LEU A 137 -11.15 4.68 4.50
C LEU A 137 -10.97 3.95 3.16
N LEU A 138 -11.72 4.33 2.12
CA LEU A 138 -11.52 3.81 0.77
C LEU A 138 -10.14 4.15 0.24
N ALA A 139 -9.73 5.41 0.34
CA ALA A 139 -8.41 5.89 -0.07
C ALA A 139 -7.27 5.18 0.69
N TYR A 140 -7.46 4.92 1.99
CA TYR A 140 -6.54 4.14 2.81
C TYR A 140 -6.32 2.74 2.22
N VAL A 141 -7.40 1.97 2.01
CA VAL A 141 -7.31 0.60 1.46
C VAL A 141 -6.79 0.63 0.01
N ALA A 142 -7.23 1.59 -0.80
CA ALA A 142 -6.78 1.76 -2.18
C ALA A 142 -5.28 2.07 -2.28
N SER A 143 -4.72 2.88 -1.37
CA SER A 143 -3.29 3.20 -1.35
C SER A 143 -2.44 1.94 -1.12
N PHE A 144 -2.82 1.07 -0.18
CA PHE A 144 -2.14 -0.20 0.06
C PHE A 144 -2.41 -1.24 -1.04
N SER A 145 -3.61 -1.25 -1.61
CA SER A 145 -3.94 -2.07 -2.79
C SER A 145 -3.05 -1.74 -3.97
N THR A 146 -2.86 -0.44 -4.21
CA THR A 146 -1.97 0.08 -5.25
C THR A 146 -0.53 -0.32 -4.99
N LYS A 147 -0.03 -0.11 -3.76
CA LYS A 147 1.37 -0.44 -3.48
C LYS A 147 1.64 -1.94 -3.53
N LEU A 148 0.71 -2.77 -3.08
CA LEU A 148 0.86 -4.21 -3.14
C LEU A 148 0.80 -4.72 -4.58
N ALA A 149 -0.10 -4.17 -5.41
CA ALA A 149 -0.19 -4.47 -6.83
C ALA A 149 1.11 -4.12 -7.56
N ASP A 150 1.62 -2.90 -7.34
CA ASP A 150 2.88 -2.40 -7.89
C ASP A 150 4.08 -3.29 -7.53
N THR A 151 4.23 -3.58 -6.23
CA THR A 151 5.29 -4.45 -5.73
C THR A 151 5.16 -5.85 -6.33
N THR A 152 3.95 -6.38 -6.41
CA THR A 152 3.74 -7.73 -6.94
C THR A 152 3.97 -7.81 -8.43
N ALA A 153 3.48 -6.83 -9.18
CA ALA A 153 3.66 -6.77 -10.63
C ALA A 153 5.12 -6.65 -11.02
N SER A 154 5.87 -5.77 -10.36
CA SER A 154 7.29 -5.58 -10.63
C SER A 154 8.13 -6.80 -10.23
N GLU A 155 7.90 -7.39 -9.06
CA GLU A 155 8.70 -8.52 -8.58
C GLU A 155 8.39 -9.83 -9.32
N VAL A 156 7.11 -10.09 -9.64
CA VAL A 156 6.71 -11.23 -10.48
C VAL A 156 7.16 -11.02 -11.92
N GLY A 157 7.04 -9.81 -12.46
CA GLY A 157 7.50 -9.47 -13.81
C GLY A 157 9.02 -9.66 -13.97
N LYS A 158 9.82 -9.27 -12.97
CA LYS A 158 11.27 -9.53 -12.94
C LYS A 158 11.58 -11.03 -12.87
N ALA A 159 10.86 -11.79 -12.05
CA ALA A 159 11.14 -13.22 -11.86
C ALA A 159 10.68 -14.07 -13.05
N TYR A 160 9.48 -13.82 -13.58
CA TYR A 160 8.78 -14.74 -14.48
C TYR A 160 8.25 -14.10 -15.77
N GLY A 161 8.47 -12.80 -15.99
CA GLY A 161 8.02 -12.12 -17.21
C GLY A 161 8.67 -12.73 -18.45
N LYS A 162 7.84 -13.30 -19.34
CA LYS A 162 8.32 -13.91 -20.59
C LYS A 162 8.52 -12.87 -21.69
N SER A 163 7.65 -11.86 -21.71
CA SER A 163 7.70 -10.74 -22.63
C SER A 163 7.42 -9.45 -21.87
N THR A 164 8.39 -8.54 -21.89
CA THR A 164 8.35 -7.25 -21.22
C THR A 164 8.42 -6.12 -22.24
N PHE A 165 7.59 -5.10 -22.05
CA PHE A 165 7.46 -3.97 -22.98
C PHE A 165 7.47 -2.66 -22.21
N LEU A 166 8.00 -1.59 -22.83
CA LEU A 166 7.80 -0.24 -22.29
C LEU A 166 6.35 0.17 -22.50
N ILE A 167 5.68 0.62 -21.44
CA ILE A 167 4.27 1.01 -21.51
C ILE A 167 4.01 2.19 -22.48
N THR A 168 5.02 3.02 -22.72
CA THR A 168 4.90 4.22 -23.57
C THR A 168 5.04 3.95 -25.06
N THR A 169 5.88 2.98 -25.45
CA THR A 169 6.21 2.71 -26.87
C THR A 169 5.78 1.32 -27.32
N LEU A 170 5.38 0.46 -26.39
CA LEU A 170 5.10 -0.97 -26.58
C LEU A 170 6.27 -1.73 -27.22
N GLN A 171 7.48 -1.18 -27.14
CA GLN A 171 8.69 -1.84 -27.63
C GLN A 171 9.18 -2.88 -26.62
N PRO A 172 9.66 -4.05 -27.09
CA PRO A 172 10.27 -5.05 -26.22
C PRO A 172 11.48 -4.47 -25.49
N VAL A 173 11.57 -4.71 -24.19
CA VAL A 173 12.72 -4.33 -23.36
C VAL A 173 13.10 -5.44 -22.40
N PRO A 174 14.35 -5.49 -21.91
CA PRO A 174 14.74 -6.44 -20.87
C PRO A 174 13.88 -6.29 -19.60
N ARG A 175 13.58 -7.40 -18.95
CA ARG A 175 12.91 -7.39 -17.64
C ARG A 175 13.71 -6.62 -16.60
N GLY A 176 13.01 -5.95 -15.68
CA GLY A 176 13.63 -5.07 -14.68
C GLY A 176 14.00 -3.69 -15.21
N THR A 177 13.74 -3.39 -16.49
CA THR A 177 13.80 -2.02 -17.02
C THR A 177 12.73 -1.16 -16.33
N GLU A 178 13.09 0.06 -15.92
CA GLU A 178 12.14 1.00 -15.30
C GLU A 178 10.98 1.32 -16.26
N GLY A 179 9.74 1.19 -15.78
CA GLY A 179 8.53 1.34 -16.59
C GLY A 179 8.21 0.19 -17.55
N ALA A 180 8.93 -0.93 -17.45
CA ALA A 180 8.59 -2.14 -18.20
C ALA A 180 7.42 -2.89 -17.56
N VAL A 181 6.48 -3.32 -18.40
CA VAL A 181 5.30 -4.11 -18.02
C VAL A 181 5.33 -5.48 -18.68
N SER A 182 4.80 -6.49 -17.99
CA SER A 182 4.61 -7.86 -18.51
C SER A 182 3.21 -8.34 -18.18
N LEU A 183 2.70 -9.32 -18.94
CA LEU A 183 1.39 -9.91 -18.65
C LEU A 183 1.39 -10.61 -17.29
N GLU A 184 2.44 -11.37 -16.98
CA GLU A 184 2.58 -12.10 -15.72
C GLU A 184 2.59 -11.14 -14.52
N GLY A 185 3.36 -10.04 -14.63
CA GLY A 185 3.38 -9.00 -13.61
C GLY A 185 2.00 -8.36 -13.44
N THR A 186 1.36 -7.92 -14.53
CA THR A 186 0.05 -7.26 -14.47
C THR A 186 -1.02 -8.15 -13.83
N LEU A 187 -1.10 -9.43 -14.21
CA LEU A 187 -2.06 -10.37 -13.61
C LEU A 187 -1.77 -10.59 -12.12
N ALA A 188 -0.50 -10.75 -11.73
CA ALA A 188 -0.14 -10.90 -10.34
C ALA A 188 -0.46 -9.64 -9.51
N GLY A 189 -0.26 -8.46 -10.09
CA GLY A 189 -0.65 -7.17 -9.49
C GLY A 189 -2.16 -7.08 -9.24
N ILE A 190 -2.98 -7.48 -10.22
CA ILE A 190 -4.45 -7.53 -10.07
C ILE A 190 -4.87 -8.51 -8.97
N VAL A 191 -4.29 -9.70 -8.93
CA VAL A 191 -4.59 -10.68 -7.86
C VAL A 191 -4.22 -10.11 -6.49
N ALA A 192 -3.08 -9.42 -6.40
CA ALA A 192 -2.62 -8.83 -5.16
C ALA A 192 -3.50 -7.66 -4.68
N SER A 193 -3.96 -6.78 -5.57
CA SER A 193 -4.91 -5.71 -5.21
C SER A 193 -6.25 -6.28 -4.75
N VAL A 194 -6.78 -7.30 -5.43
CA VAL A 194 -8.01 -7.99 -5.00
C VAL A 194 -7.83 -8.56 -3.60
N ALA A 195 -6.73 -9.27 -3.34
CA ALA A 195 -6.49 -9.92 -2.06
C ALA A 195 -6.50 -8.93 -0.87
N ILE A 196 -5.78 -7.83 -0.97
CA ILE A 196 -5.74 -6.83 0.13
C ILE A 196 -7.01 -5.99 0.22
N ALA A 197 -7.69 -5.70 -0.90
CA ALA A 197 -8.98 -5.05 -0.88
C ALA A 197 -10.04 -5.93 -0.18
N LEU A 198 -10.01 -7.25 -0.40
CA LEU A 198 -10.85 -8.21 0.33
C LEU A 198 -10.52 -8.25 1.84
N VAL A 199 -9.25 -8.04 2.23
CA VAL A 199 -8.93 -7.85 3.66
C VAL A 199 -9.61 -6.59 4.18
N GLY A 200 -9.50 -5.46 3.49
CA GLY A 200 -10.17 -4.21 3.85
C GLY A 200 -11.69 -4.35 3.99
N TRP A 201 -12.32 -5.10 3.08
CA TRP A 201 -13.74 -5.45 3.16
C TRP A 201 -14.05 -6.38 4.35
N GLY A 202 -13.27 -7.44 4.53
CA GLY A 202 -13.46 -8.43 5.59
C GLY A 202 -13.29 -7.87 7.00
N VAL A 203 -12.48 -6.82 7.17
CA VAL A 203 -12.36 -6.09 8.45
C VAL A 203 -13.35 -4.93 8.59
N GLY A 204 -14.18 -4.68 7.57
CA GLY A 204 -15.24 -3.66 7.60
C GLY A 204 -14.78 -2.22 7.38
N LEU A 205 -13.63 -1.97 6.75
CA LEU A 205 -13.21 -0.60 6.39
C LEU A 205 -13.89 -0.11 5.10
N ILE A 206 -14.22 -1.02 4.19
CA ILE A 206 -14.87 -0.72 2.91
C ILE A 206 -15.99 -1.72 2.64
N ASP A 207 -16.92 -1.36 1.77
CA ASP A 207 -17.95 -2.25 1.26
C ASP A 207 -17.46 -3.04 0.02
N LEU A 208 -18.32 -3.91 -0.51
CA LEU A 208 -17.97 -4.75 -1.65
C LEU A 208 -17.71 -3.92 -2.92
N LEU A 209 -18.42 -2.80 -3.09
CA LEU A 209 -18.19 -1.89 -4.22
C LEU A 209 -16.84 -1.18 -4.07
N GLY A 210 -16.44 -0.83 -2.85
CA GLY A 210 -15.11 -0.32 -2.52
C GLY A 210 -13.99 -1.26 -2.95
N VAL A 211 -14.19 -2.58 -2.91
CA VAL A 211 -13.22 -3.56 -3.43
C VAL A 211 -12.98 -3.33 -4.93
N ALA A 212 -14.06 -3.15 -5.71
CA ALA A 212 -13.96 -2.87 -7.14
C ALA A 212 -13.21 -1.55 -7.40
N TRP A 213 -13.50 -0.50 -6.61
CA TRP A 213 -12.78 0.78 -6.71
C TRP A 213 -11.30 0.68 -6.36
N CYS A 214 -10.94 -0.09 -5.33
CA CYS A 214 -9.54 -0.33 -4.99
C CYS A 214 -8.78 -1.04 -6.12
N VAL A 215 -9.40 -2.06 -6.75
CA VAL A 215 -8.77 -2.83 -7.83
C VAL A 215 -8.58 -1.98 -9.09
N LEU A 216 -9.62 -1.25 -9.50
CA LEU A 216 -9.56 -0.34 -10.65
C LEU A 216 -8.54 0.78 -10.43
N ALA A 217 -8.57 1.40 -9.25
CA ALA A 217 -7.64 2.46 -8.89
C ALA A 217 -6.19 1.96 -8.82
N ALA A 218 -5.95 0.78 -8.24
CA ALA A 218 -4.64 0.15 -8.23
C ALA A 218 -4.13 -0.09 -9.65
N PHE A 219 -4.97 -0.66 -10.54
CA PHE A 219 -4.59 -0.89 -11.94
C PHE A 219 -4.23 0.42 -12.66
N ILE A 220 -5.04 1.47 -12.50
CA ILE A 220 -4.75 2.80 -13.09
C ILE A 220 -3.42 3.33 -12.57
N ALA A 221 -3.24 3.31 -11.26
CA ALA A 221 -2.07 3.88 -10.60
C ALA A 221 -0.77 3.13 -10.95
N THR A 222 -0.78 1.78 -10.97
CA THR A 222 0.40 1.00 -11.38
C THR A 222 0.80 1.24 -12.83
N ASN A 223 -0.16 1.43 -13.73
CA ASN A 223 0.18 1.77 -15.12
C ASN A 223 0.75 3.20 -15.22
N LEU A 224 0.20 4.17 -14.49
CA LEU A 224 0.73 5.53 -14.44
C LEU A 224 2.13 5.59 -13.81
N GLU A 225 2.40 4.78 -12.78
CA GLU A 225 3.73 4.58 -12.23
C GLU A 225 4.70 4.13 -13.31
N SER A 226 4.34 3.13 -14.11
CA SER A 226 5.20 2.64 -15.19
C SER A 226 5.47 3.71 -16.27
N VAL A 227 4.50 4.61 -16.52
CA VAL A 227 4.71 5.78 -17.39
C VAL A 227 5.72 6.75 -16.76
N ILE A 228 5.61 7.03 -15.46
CA ILE A 228 6.56 7.89 -14.72
C ILE A 228 7.97 7.27 -14.77
N GLY A 229 8.08 5.97 -14.54
CA GLY A 229 9.33 5.21 -14.64
C GLY A 229 9.97 5.31 -16.02
N ALA A 230 9.18 5.10 -17.07
CA ALA A 230 9.65 5.13 -18.46
C ALA A 230 10.03 6.53 -18.97
N THR A 231 9.51 7.61 -18.37
CA THR A 231 9.63 8.97 -18.95
C THR A 231 10.35 9.99 -18.08
N LEU A 232 10.23 9.91 -16.76
CA LEU A 232 10.67 10.95 -15.82
C LEU A 232 11.79 10.46 -14.89
N GLN A 233 11.78 9.18 -14.49
CA GLN A 233 12.69 8.66 -13.46
C GLN A 233 14.16 8.72 -13.87
N SER A 234 14.46 8.54 -15.16
CA SER A 234 15.82 8.71 -15.70
C SER A 234 16.25 10.17 -15.86
N LYS A 235 15.31 11.12 -15.85
CA LYS A 235 15.57 12.55 -16.06
C LYS A 235 15.83 13.30 -14.76
N TYR A 236 15.29 12.82 -13.64
CA TYR A 236 15.32 13.52 -12.36
C TYR A 236 15.91 12.66 -11.25
N THR A 237 17.11 13.02 -10.78
CA THR A 237 17.82 12.27 -9.73
C THR A 237 17.11 12.27 -8.37
N TRP A 238 16.25 13.27 -8.10
CA TRP A 238 15.43 13.33 -6.88
C TRP A 238 14.20 12.40 -6.95
N LEU A 239 13.80 11.97 -8.15
CA LEU A 239 12.65 11.09 -8.37
C LEU A 239 13.06 9.64 -8.13
N THR A 240 13.42 9.34 -6.89
CA THR A 240 13.79 7.98 -6.46
C THR A 240 12.57 7.06 -6.49
N ASN A 241 12.80 5.74 -6.52
CA ASN A 241 11.73 4.74 -6.48
C ASN A 241 10.77 4.96 -5.31
N GLU A 242 11.25 5.42 -4.15
CA GLU A 242 10.37 5.68 -3.00
C GLU A 242 9.50 6.93 -3.18
N VAL A 243 9.98 7.95 -3.89
CA VAL A 243 9.18 9.12 -4.23
C VAL A 243 8.12 8.75 -5.27
N VAL A 244 8.49 7.93 -6.26
CA VAL A 244 7.54 7.36 -7.23
C VAL A 244 6.48 6.51 -6.54
N ASN A 245 6.85 5.72 -5.53
CA ASN A 245 5.90 4.97 -4.69
C ASN A 245 4.89 5.89 -3.99
N ILE A 246 5.32 7.05 -3.49
CA ILE A 246 4.41 8.04 -2.89
C ILE A 246 3.41 8.54 -3.93
N PHE A 247 3.88 8.93 -5.11
CA PHE A 247 2.98 9.38 -6.18
C PHE A 247 2.02 8.28 -6.62
N ASN A 248 2.51 7.05 -6.78
CA ASN A 248 1.69 5.90 -7.17
C ASN A 248 0.56 5.66 -6.16
N THR A 249 0.89 5.56 -4.87
CA THR A 249 -0.12 5.35 -3.82
C THR A 249 -1.10 6.52 -3.70
N LEU A 250 -0.64 7.76 -3.90
CA LEU A 250 -1.49 8.95 -3.92
C LEU A 250 -2.45 8.94 -5.11
N ILE A 251 -1.97 8.59 -6.31
CA ILE A 251 -2.80 8.44 -7.51
C ILE A 251 -3.86 7.36 -7.27
N GLY A 252 -3.49 6.21 -6.69
CA GLY A 252 -4.44 5.15 -6.36
C GLY A 252 -5.51 5.59 -5.35
N ALA A 253 -5.12 6.30 -4.30
CA ALA A 253 -6.05 6.89 -3.34
C ALA A 253 -7.03 7.87 -4.02
N ILE A 254 -6.52 8.83 -4.80
CA ILE A 254 -7.33 9.83 -5.50
C ILE A 254 -8.26 9.17 -6.53
N ALA A 255 -7.75 8.23 -7.34
CA ALA A 255 -8.53 7.53 -8.34
C ALA A 255 -9.71 6.77 -7.69
N SER A 256 -9.49 6.09 -6.57
CA SER A 256 -10.56 5.39 -5.86
C SER A 256 -11.64 6.33 -5.34
N VAL A 257 -11.25 7.50 -4.80
CA VAL A 257 -12.18 8.52 -4.32
C VAL A 257 -12.96 9.13 -5.48
N LEU A 258 -12.31 9.44 -6.60
CA LEU A 258 -12.97 9.98 -7.78
C LEU A 258 -13.97 8.98 -8.37
N LEU A 259 -13.61 7.70 -8.48
CA LEU A 259 -14.51 6.64 -8.96
C LEU A 259 -15.74 6.49 -8.05
N ALA A 260 -15.54 6.47 -6.73
CA ALA A 260 -16.64 6.36 -5.78
C ALA A 260 -17.52 7.62 -5.78
N TRP A 261 -16.91 8.80 -5.84
CA TRP A 261 -17.64 10.07 -5.83
C TRP A 261 -18.47 10.27 -7.09
N THR A 262 -17.92 9.96 -8.27
CA THR A 262 -18.69 10.00 -9.52
C THR A 262 -19.83 9.00 -9.50
N TRP A 263 -19.58 7.77 -9.05
CA TRP A 263 -20.62 6.75 -8.91
C TRP A 263 -21.78 7.27 -8.04
N ILE A 264 -21.49 7.76 -6.83
CA ILE A 264 -22.49 8.30 -5.90
C ILE A 264 -23.25 9.48 -6.52
N THR A 265 -22.57 10.34 -7.27
CA THR A 265 -23.17 11.54 -7.88
C THR A 265 -24.14 11.19 -9.00
N PHE A 266 -23.86 10.15 -9.80
CA PHE A 266 -24.67 9.75 -10.95
C PHE A 266 -25.68 8.63 -10.65
N SER A 267 -25.56 7.95 -9.51
CA SER A 267 -26.49 6.90 -9.08
C SER A 267 -27.64 7.39 -8.20
N ASN A 268 -27.62 8.66 -7.79
CA ASN A 268 -28.68 9.35 -7.02
C ASN A 268 -29.41 10.35 -7.92
#